data_AF-A0A969H770-F1
#
_entry.id   AF-A0A969H770-F1
#
_cell.length_a   1.000
_cell.length_b   1.000
_cell.length_c   1.000
_cell.angle_alpha   90.00
_cell.angle_beta   90.00
_cell.angle_gamma   90.00
#
_symmetry.space_group_name_H-M   'P 1'
#
loop_
_entity.id
_entity.type
_entity.pdbx_description
1 polymer ?
#
loop_
_entity_poly.entity_id
_entity_poly.type
_entity_poly.pdbx_seq_one_letter_code
_entity_poly.pdbx_strand_id
1 'polypeptide(L)' 'PLCCKMRSVVGGQILTLSEAEADIIFASHLPEAVRNVLYLPVLQLLAYYRSIAKGLNPDRPNNLEAVVKLAWGENV' A
#
# COMPACT_ATOMS: atom_id res chain seq x y z
N PRO A 1 7.45 22.04 4.80
CA PRO A 1 8.87 21.72 5.14
C PRO A 1 9.21 21.42 6.64
N LEU A 2 8.51 21.99 7.64
CA LEU A 2 8.81 21.76 9.08
C LEU A 2 8.41 20.37 9.61
N CYS A 3 7.34 19.79 9.06
CA CYS A 3 6.76 18.52 9.51
C CYS A 3 7.73 17.34 9.33
N CYS A 4 8.55 17.36 8.26
CA CYS A 4 9.53 16.30 7.99
C CYS A 4 10.74 16.34 8.93
N LYS A 5 11.08 17.52 9.48
CA LYS A 5 12.24 17.68 10.37
C LYS A 5 11.99 17.18 11.79
N MET A 6 10.74 17.28 12.28
CA MET A 6 10.35 16.90 13.65
C MET A 6 10.39 15.38 13.91
N ARG A 7 10.34 14.53 12.87
CA ARG A 7 9.99 13.10 13.03
C ARG A 7 11.14 12.11 13.13
N SER A 8 12.37 12.52 12.83
CA SER A 8 13.56 11.67 13.10
C SER A 8 13.84 11.48 14.60
N VAL A 9 13.21 12.29 15.46
CA VAL A 9 13.42 12.29 16.92
C VAL A 9 12.82 11.05 17.62
N VAL A 10 11.89 10.34 16.98
CA VAL A 10 11.16 9.19 17.58
C VAL A 10 11.59 7.84 16.96
N GLY A 11 12.58 7.82 16.06
CA GLY A 11 13.14 6.58 15.48
C GLY A 11 12.26 5.85 14.45
N GLY A 12 11.09 6.39 14.11
CA GLY A 12 10.23 5.85 13.06
C GLY A 12 10.73 6.18 11.64
N GLN A 13 10.62 5.22 10.72
CA GLN A 13 10.79 5.48 9.28
C GLN A 13 9.44 5.83 8.66
N ILE A 14 9.41 6.92 7.88
CA ILE A 14 8.19 7.44 7.26
C ILE A 14 8.43 7.58 5.77
N LEU A 15 7.43 7.15 4.99
CA LEU A 15 7.34 7.39 3.56
C LEU A 15 6.10 8.25 3.30
N THR A 16 6.27 9.39 2.65
CA THR A 16 5.18 10.32 2.31
C THR A 16 4.86 10.28 0.81
N LEU A 17 3.57 10.27 0.49
CA LEU A 17 3.05 10.27 -0.88
C LEU A 17 2.08 11.44 -1.03
N SER A 18 2.34 12.36 -1.96
CA SER A 18 1.53 13.57 -2.14
C SER A 18 1.71 14.17 -3.54
N GLU A 19 0.88 15.15 -3.85
CA GLU A 19 1.05 15.99 -5.04
C GLU A 19 2.26 16.91 -4.93
N ALA A 20 2.59 17.36 -3.72
CA ALA A 20 3.70 18.26 -3.43
C ALA A 20 4.26 18.00 -2.02
N GLU A 21 5.52 18.39 -1.81
CA GLU A 21 6.24 18.25 -0.52
C GLU A 21 6.22 16.84 0.09
N ALA A 22 6.49 15.81 -0.72
CA ALA A 22 6.56 14.42 -0.29
C ALA A 22 7.79 13.69 -0.83
N ASP A 23 8.09 12.51 -0.28
CA ASP A 23 9.14 11.62 -0.77
C ASP A 23 8.80 11.07 -2.17
N ILE A 24 7.52 10.80 -2.40
CA ILE A 24 6.97 10.43 -3.72
C ILE A 24 5.98 11.51 -4.14
N ILE A 25 6.32 12.22 -5.22
CA ILE A 25 5.56 13.34 -5.76
C ILE A 25 4.80 12.86 -7.01
N PHE A 26 3.49 13.06 -7.05
CA PHE A 26 2.68 12.71 -8.23
C PHE A 26 2.75 13.75 -9.34
N ALA A 27 2.76 15.05 -8.99
CA ALA A 27 2.76 16.18 -9.93
C ALA A 27 1.78 16.01 -11.13
N SER A 28 0.64 15.38 -10.88
CA SER A 28 -0.31 15.01 -11.92
C SER A 28 -1.34 16.10 -12.20
N HIS A 29 -1.39 17.15 -11.36
CA HIS A 29 -2.38 18.23 -11.37
C HIS A 29 -3.84 17.74 -11.38
N LEU A 30 -4.07 16.51 -10.93
CA LEU A 30 -5.40 15.93 -10.87
C LEU A 30 -6.18 16.51 -9.68
N PRO A 31 -7.51 16.67 -9.79
CA PRO A 31 -8.36 16.96 -8.65
C PRO A 31 -8.19 15.90 -7.55
N GLU A 32 -8.29 16.33 -6.30
CA GLU A 32 -8.09 15.48 -5.11
C GLU A 32 -8.94 14.20 -5.16
N ALA A 33 -10.19 14.31 -5.62
CA ALA A 33 -11.11 13.18 -5.75
C ALA A 33 -10.58 12.04 -6.63
N VAL A 34 -9.80 12.34 -7.67
CA VAL A 34 -9.30 11.36 -8.65
C VAL A 34 -7.85 10.95 -8.33
N ARG A 35 -7.10 11.80 -7.62
CA ARG A 35 -5.69 11.57 -7.26
C ARG A 35 -5.49 10.28 -6.44
N ASN A 36 -6.51 9.83 -5.71
CA ASN A 36 -6.49 8.61 -4.91
C ASN A 36 -6.03 7.36 -5.69
N VAL A 37 -6.30 7.29 -6.99
CA VAL A 37 -5.89 6.16 -7.84
C VAL A 37 -4.36 6.06 -7.95
N LEU A 38 -3.63 7.18 -7.89
CA LEU A 38 -2.16 7.20 -8.01
C LEU A 38 -1.45 6.62 -6.78
N TYR A 39 -2.13 6.56 -5.64
CA TYR A 39 -1.61 5.90 -4.44
C TYR A 39 -1.57 4.38 -4.60
N LEU A 40 -2.50 3.80 -5.38
CA LEU A 40 -2.62 2.35 -5.55
C LEU A 40 -1.34 1.69 -6.09
N PRO A 41 -0.79 2.08 -7.26
CA PRO A 41 0.38 1.39 -7.82
C PRO A 41 1.60 1.47 -6.90
N VAL A 42 1.80 2.62 -6.23
CA VAL A 42 2.93 2.79 -5.31
C VAL A 42 2.80 1.89 -4.08
N LEU A 43 1.61 1.83 -3.47
CA LEU A 43 1.35 0.98 -2.32
C LEU A 43 1.34 -0.51 -2.67
N GLN A 44 0.86 -0.86 -3.86
CA GLN A 44 0.90 -2.23 -4.38
C GLN A 44 2.35 -2.70 -4.58
N LEU A 45 3.21 -1.86 -5.16
CA LEU A 45 4.63 -2.17 -5.30
C LEU A 45 5.34 -2.29 -3.95
N LEU A 46 5.04 -1.39 -3.00
CA LEU A 46 5.57 -1.47 -1.64
C LEU A 46 5.20 -2.81 -0.96
N ALA A 47 3.94 -3.22 -1.07
CA ALA A 47 3.46 -4.49 -0.53
C ALA A 47 4.12 -5.71 -1.22
N TYR A 48 4.27 -5.65 -2.54
CA TYR A 48 4.92 -6.69 -3.34
C TYR A 48 6.39 -6.89 -2.93
N TYR A 49 7.19 -5.83 -2.95
CA TYR A 49 8.60 -5.91 -2.56
C TYR A 49 8.79 -6.30 -1.10
N ARG A 50 7.90 -5.84 -0.20
CA ARG A 50 7.93 -6.26 1.21
C ARG A 50 7.64 -7.75 1.38
N SER A 51 6.78 -8.33 0.55
CA SER A 51 6.48 -9.76 0.57
C SER A 51 7.68 -10.58 0.07
N ILE A 52 8.29 -10.15 -1.04
CA ILE A 52 9.51 -10.78 -1.57
C ILE A 52 10.67 -10.71 -0.57
N ALA A 53 10.91 -9.56 0.05
CA ALA A 53 11.96 -9.38 1.06
C ALA A 53 11.77 -10.31 2.28
N LYS A 54 10.54 -10.74 2.54
CA LYS A 54 10.20 -11.73 3.58
C LYS A 54 10.18 -13.18 3.09
N GLY A 55 10.48 -13.43 1.82
CA GLY A 55 10.38 -14.76 1.20
C GLY A 55 8.94 -15.28 1.06
N LEU A 56 7.95 -14.39 1.15
CA LEU A 56 6.54 -14.72 0.99
C LEU A 56 6.14 -14.63 -0.48
N ASN A 57 5.25 -15.51 -0.93
CA ASN A 57 4.70 -15.45 -2.28
C ASN A 57 3.44 -14.57 -2.28
N PRO A 58 3.47 -13.35 -2.86
CA PRO A 58 2.31 -12.47 -2.89
C PRO A 58 1.14 -13.02 -3.72
N ASP A 59 1.39 -13.95 -4.65
CA ASP A 59 0.35 -14.58 -5.49
C ASP A 59 -0.33 -15.76 -4.78
N ARG A 60 0.30 -16.30 -3.73
CA ARG A 60 -0.22 -17.40 -2.91
C ARG A 60 -0.09 -17.08 -1.41
N PRO A 61 -0.91 -16.15 -0.91
CA PRO A 61 -1.05 -15.94 0.53
C PRO A 61 -1.42 -17.24 1.27
N ASN A 62 -0.72 -17.55 2.36
CA ASN A 62 -0.81 -18.83 3.08
C ASN A 62 -2.21 -19.21 3.60
N ASN A 63 -3.12 -18.25 3.74
CA ASN A 63 -4.40 -18.43 4.42
C ASN A 63 -5.60 -17.87 3.62
N LEU A 64 -5.41 -17.60 2.33
CA LEU A 64 -6.44 -17.05 1.46
C LEU A 64 -6.60 -17.93 0.23
N GLU A 65 -7.85 -18.23 -0.10
CA GLU A 65 -8.23 -18.73 -1.40
C GLU A 65 -8.62 -17.56 -2.30
N ALA A 66 -8.36 -17.67 -3.60
CA ALA A 66 -8.71 -16.62 -4.57
C ALA A 66 -10.21 -16.30 -4.59
N VAL A 67 -11.06 -17.27 -4.19
CA VAL A 67 -12.50 -17.12 -4.10
C VAL A 67 -12.98 -17.72 -2.78
N VAL A 68 -13.62 -16.90 -1.95
CA VAL A 68 -14.24 -17.38 -0.70
C VAL A 68 -15.54 -18.09 -1.04
N LYS A 69 -15.61 -19.39 -0.75
CA LYS A 69 -16.85 -20.19 -0.87
C LYS A 69 -17.50 -20.27 0.50
N LEU A 70 -18.80 -20.00 0.55
CA LEU A 70 -19.60 -20.25 1.73
C LEU A 70 -20.28 -21.60 1.54
N ALA A 71 -20.01 -22.53 2.45
CA ALA A 71 -20.79 -23.77 2.55
C ALA A 71 -22.15 -23.41 3.14
N TRP A 72 -23.07 -22.95 2.30
CA TRP A 72 -24.48 -22.95 2.65
C TRP A 72 -24.93 -24.40 2.60
N GLY A 73 -25.39 -24.93 3.74
CA GLY A 73 -25.53 -26.36 3.96
C GLY A 73 -26.37 -27.07 2.90
N GLU A 74 -25.77 -28.03 2.22
CA GLU A 74 -26.44 -29.21 1.68
C GLU A 74 -25.58 -30.42 2.07
N ASN A 75 -26.08 -31.19 3.04
CA ASN A 75 -25.80 -32.62 3.07
C ASN A 75 -26.62 -33.23 1.93
N VAL A 76 -25.96 -33.59 0.84
CA VAL A 76 -26.43 -34.63 -0.10
C VAL A 76 -25.27 -35.58 -0.34
#